data_AF-A0A3B5RB54-F1
#
_entry.id   AF-A0A3B5RB54-F1
#
_cell.length_a   1.000
_cell.length_b   1.000
_cell.length_c   1.000
_cell.angle_alpha   90.00
_cell.angle_beta   90.00
_cell.angle_gamma   90.00
#
_symmetry.space_group_name_H-M   'P 1'
#
loop_
_entity.id
_entity.type
_entity.pdbx_description
1 polymer ?
#
loop_
_entity_poly.entity_id
_entity_poly.type
_entity_poly.pdbx_seq_one_letter_code
_entity_poly.pdbx_strand_id
1 'polypeptide(L)'
;MDQELEGTVKALLQKAGESNTFIRQDVDAALDCMVQHCTPTRCIGALLTGGISHLNPVVRKCTAQHLANLLEKVGAARLLSGGKDLTERILPAITKLAQDSSQEARYFGRRMLLFLSSHPDFDKNLEKYIPTKDLQTVRDTVLTLRTKGLGEIPQDSQSARGRRSLPGSGTVRASSLNGEQLNQTNRELNSHYGCKHQTQSIADKNEYIKQISGLLGSKDFRERIKGIDQLVADCEHNPNMVVNSIFPVFDAFKARLQESNSKVNLYALESLQKITHLLKDSLSQVVNILVPAIVDNHLNSKNNAIYSAAIGALNALIFNLDNILLLQPFCTKAQFLSGKAKMDLIEKVAGLVKELYPRKPQMVEQKVLPLLWHLLGTSTHSGSIHGRSGSVRTATAKLCQALLTQMGSSLNEFAASQPTNVQKGLNELLKTIK
;
A
#
# COMPACT_ATOMS: atom_id res chain seq x y z
N MET A 1 -8.81 -11.39 31.13
CA MET A 1 -8.22 -10.60 30.02
C MET A 1 -8.94 -10.87 28.69
N ASP A 2 -9.17 -12.13 28.32
CA ASP A 2 -9.74 -12.50 27.01
C ASP A 2 -11.06 -11.81 26.60
N GLN A 3 -11.91 -11.41 27.56
CA GLN A 3 -13.18 -10.75 27.28
C GLN A 3 -13.03 -9.28 26.86
N GLU A 4 -11.97 -8.60 27.30
CA GLU A 4 -11.68 -7.18 26.96
C GLU A 4 -10.62 -7.05 25.86
N LEU A 5 -10.00 -8.16 25.48
CA LEU A 5 -8.84 -8.22 24.61
C LEU A 5 -9.03 -7.50 23.27
N GLU A 6 -10.19 -7.67 22.63
CA GLU A 6 -10.47 -7.02 21.35
C GLU A 6 -10.50 -5.48 21.46
N GLY A 7 -11.10 -4.97 22.54
CA GLY A 7 -11.14 -3.53 22.83
C GLY A 7 -9.74 -2.97 23.12
N THR A 8 -8.99 -3.67 23.98
CA THR A 8 -7.62 -3.27 24.36
C THR A 8 -6.68 -3.28 23.17
N VAL A 9 -6.68 -4.33 22.35
CA VAL A 9 -5.83 -4.43 21.15
C VAL A 9 -6.16 -3.32 20.16
N LYS A 10 -7.46 -3.05 19.93
CA LYS A 10 -7.86 -1.96 19.03
C LYS A 10 -7.36 -0.59 19.52
N ALA A 11 -7.44 -0.32 20.82
CA ALA A 11 -6.94 0.91 21.41
C ALA A 11 -5.41 1.03 21.31
N LEU A 12 -4.69 -0.04 21.64
CA LEU A 12 -3.23 -0.11 21.52
C LEU A 12 -2.78 0.10 20.06
N LEU A 13 -3.39 -0.59 19.11
CA LEU A 13 -3.08 -0.44 17.69
C LEU A 13 -3.36 0.98 17.18
N GLN A 14 -4.41 1.64 17.67
CA GLN A 14 -4.64 3.05 17.34
C GLN A 14 -3.50 3.94 17.86
N LYS A 15 -2.98 3.66 19.07
CA LYS A 15 -1.81 4.34 19.65
C LYS A 15 -0.50 4.03 18.93
N ALA A 16 -0.33 2.82 18.39
CA ALA A 16 0.82 2.47 17.56
C ALA A 16 0.98 3.39 16.34
N GLY A 17 -0.13 3.99 15.87
CA GLY A 17 -0.14 4.91 14.75
C GLY A 17 0.34 6.33 15.07
N GLU A 18 0.60 6.66 16.34
CA GLU A 18 1.04 7.98 16.76
C GLU A 18 2.53 8.23 16.48
N SER A 19 2.92 9.49 16.34
CA SER A 19 4.30 9.87 15.97
C SER A 19 5.33 9.66 17.09
N ASN A 20 4.88 9.53 18.34
CA ASN A 20 5.76 9.43 19.51
C ASN A 20 6.42 8.04 19.57
N THR A 21 7.74 8.00 19.58
CA THR A 21 8.53 6.76 19.62
C THR A 21 8.37 6.01 20.93
N PHE A 22 8.27 6.70 22.07
CA PHE A 22 8.12 6.07 23.39
C PHE A 22 6.75 5.38 23.50
N ILE A 23 5.68 6.05 23.05
CA ILE A 23 4.34 5.45 23.01
C ILE A 23 4.34 4.20 22.13
N ARG A 24 4.99 4.24 20.97
CA ARG A 24 5.09 3.07 20.09
C ARG A 24 5.85 1.91 20.74
N GLN A 25 6.93 2.19 21.48
CA GLN A 25 7.67 1.17 22.22
C GLN A 25 6.84 0.53 23.34
N ASP A 26 6.10 1.34 24.11
CA ASP A 26 5.23 0.83 25.17
C ASP A 26 4.08 -0.01 24.60
N VAL A 27 3.52 0.41 23.45
CA VAL A 27 2.51 -0.37 22.73
C VAL A 27 3.07 -1.70 22.25
N ASP A 28 4.25 -1.70 21.62
CA ASP A 28 4.91 -2.94 21.17
C ASP A 28 5.17 -3.88 22.36
N ALA A 29 5.65 -3.36 23.49
CA ALA A 29 5.86 -4.16 24.72
C ALA A 29 4.56 -4.75 25.29
N ALA A 30 3.48 -3.98 25.30
CA ALA A 30 2.17 -4.44 25.77
C ALA A 30 1.60 -5.54 24.86
N LEU A 31 1.72 -5.38 23.54
CA LEU A 31 1.26 -6.38 22.57
C LEU A 31 2.12 -7.65 22.59
N ASP A 32 3.43 -7.54 22.83
CA ASP A 32 4.28 -8.70 23.04
C ASP A 32 3.91 -9.46 24.33
N CYS A 33 3.66 -8.76 25.43
CA CYS A 33 3.16 -9.36 26.68
C CYS A 33 1.84 -10.11 26.45
N MET A 34 0.92 -9.50 25.69
CA MET A 34 -0.34 -10.15 25.29
C MET A 34 -0.09 -11.44 24.50
N VAL A 35 0.79 -11.43 23.49
CA VAL A 35 1.15 -12.63 22.71
C VAL A 35 1.73 -13.73 23.60
N GLN A 36 2.38 -13.35 24.71
CA GLN A 36 2.93 -14.33 25.65
C GLN A 36 1.89 -14.98 26.55
N HIS A 37 0.91 -14.22 27.05
CA HIS A 37 0.08 -14.67 28.18
C HIS A 37 -1.40 -14.91 27.87
N CYS A 38 -1.91 -14.46 26.73
CA CYS A 38 -3.33 -14.59 26.38
C CYS A 38 -3.63 -15.81 25.48
N THR A 39 -4.91 -16.16 25.36
CA THR A 39 -5.36 -17.27 24.51
C THR A 39 -5.05 -16.97 23.02
N PRO A 40 -4.26 -17.81 22.33
CA PRO A 40 -3.76 -17.48 20.99
C PRO A 40 -4.85 -17.23 19.94
N THR A 41 -5.93 -18.02 19.93
CA THR A 41 -7.03 -17.85 18.96
C THR A 41 -7.77 -16.52 19.15
N ARG A 42 -7.91 -16.06 20.40
CA ARG A 42 -8.50 -14.76 20.73
C ARG A 42 -7.57 -13.61 20.32
N CYS A 43 -6.26 -13.72 20.58
CA CYS A 43 -5.27 -12.75 20.13
C CYS A 43 -5.23 -12.61 18.61
N ILE A 44 -5.26 -13.73 17.87
CA ILE A 44 -5.34 -13.71 16.40
C ILE A 44 -6.60 -12.95 15.97
N GLY A 45 -7.76 -13.31 16.52
CA GLY A 45 -9.03 -12.63 16.22
C GLY A 45 -8.95 -11.12 16.45
N ALA A 46 -8.41 -10.69 17.59
CA ALA A 46 -8.28 -9.29 17.96
C ALA A 46 -7.33 -8.51 17.02
N LEU A 47 -6.17 -9.07 16.68
CA LEU A 47 -5.20 -8.46 15.75
C LEU A 47 -5.77 -8.34 14.34
N LEU A 48 -6.44 -9.39 13.85
CA LEU A 48 -7.07 -9.40 12.53
C LEU A 48 -8.16 -8.33 12.42
N THR A 49 -9.03 -8.22 13.44
CA THR A 49 -10.11 -7.23 13.45
C THR A 49 -9.58 -5.80 13.64
N GLY A 50 -8.58 -5.60 14.50
CA GLY A 50 -8.10 -4.28 14.88
C GLY A 50 -7.15 -3.63 13.89
N GLY A 51 -6.33 -4.41 13.19
CA GLY A 51 -5.10 -3.88 12.60
C GLY A 51 -4.88 -4.11 11.11
N ILE A 52 -5.36 -5.23 10.56
CA ILE A 52 -4.92 -5.68 9.24
C ILE A 52 -5.34 -4.79 8.08
N SER A 53 -6.47 -4.11 8.23
CA SER A 53 -7.04 -3.19 7.25
C SER A 53 -6.90 -1.74 7.68
N HIS A 54 -6.06 -1.45 8.68
CA HIS A 54 -5.87 -0.10 9.17
C HIS A 54 -5.17 0.78 8.12
N LEU A 55 -5.52 2.07 8.08
CA LEU A 55 -5.04 2.96 7.03
C LEU A 55 -3.59 3.39 7.23
N ASN A 56 -3.19 3.55 8.50
CA ASN A 56 -1.83 3.87 8.86
C ASN A 56 -0.92 2.63 8.68
N PRO A 57 0.12 2.70 7.83
CA PRO A 57 1.05 1.60 7.61
C PRO A 57 1.80 1.16 8.87
N VAL A 58 2.07 2.06 9.81
CA VAL A 58 2.74 1.73 11.09
C VAL A 58 1.90 0.77 11.92
N VAL A 59 0.57 0.98 11.93
CA VAL A 59 -0.38 0.11 12.63
C VAL A 59 -0.43 -1.27 11.96
N ARG A 60 -0.48 -1.31 10.61
CA ARG A 60 -0.43 -2.58 9.87
C ARG A 60 0.87 -3.34 10.11
N LYS A 61 2.01 -2.64 10.13
CA LYS A 61 3.32 -3.20 10.49
C LYS A 61 3.31 -3.80 11.90
N CYS A 62 2.84 -3.04 12.90
CA CYS A 62 2.76 -3.49 14.29
C CYS A 62 1.87 -4.74 14.40
N THR A 63 0.69 -4.70 13.77
CA THR A 63 -0.22 -5.86 13.69
C THR A 63 0.44 -7.07 13.07
N ALA A 64 1.10 -6.90 11.92
CA ALA A 64 1.74 -7.99 11.20
C ALA A 64 2.91 -8.61 11.98
N GLN A 65 3.69 -7.79 12.70
CA GLN A 65 4.78 -8.23 13.56
C GLN A 65 4.29 -9.15 14.69
N HIS A 66 3.33 -8.68 15.49
CA HIS A 66 2.81 -9.48 16.61
C HIS A 66 2.01 -10.69 16.14
N LEU A 67 1.30 -10.56 15.00
CA LEU A 67 0.62 -11.70 14.38
C LEU A 67 1.63 -12.77 13.96
N ALA A 68 2.75 -12.39 13.33
CA ALA A 68 3.77 -13.34 12.92
C ALA A 68 4.38 -14.09 14.11
N ASN A 69 4.73 -13.38 15.20
CA ASN A 69 5.22 -13.99 16.44
C ASN A 69 4.20 -14.99 17.03
N LEU A 70 2.92 -14.61 17.02
CA LEU A 70 1.84 -15.43 17.55
C LEU A 70 1.58 -16.69 16.72
N LEU A 71 1.61 -16.58 15.38
CA LEU A 71 1.41 -17.74 14.49
C LEU A 71 2.55 -18.75 14.60
N GLU A 72 3.79 -18.27 14.71
CA GLU A 72 4.96 -19.12 14.95
C GLU A 72 4.83 -19.88 16.29
N LYS A 73 4.34 -19.21 17.34
CA LYS A 73 4.06 -19.83 18.64
C LYS A 73 2.94 -20.89 18.59
N VAL A 74 1.90 -20.68 17.78
CA VAL A 74 0.79 -21.65 17.63
C VAL A 74 1.21 -22.87 16.81
N GLY A 75 2.04 -22.69 15.78
CA GLY A 75 2.50 -23.76 14.90
C GLY A 75 1.63 -23.96 13.67
N ALA A 76 2.27 -24.17 12.51
CA ALA A 76 1.57 -24.31 11.21
C ALA A 76 0.55 -25.46 11.19
N ALA A 77 0.83 -26.58 11.85
CA ALA A 77 -0.08 -27.73 11.92
C ALA A 77 -1.43 -27.36 12.56
N ARG A 78 -1.42 -26.61 13.67
CA ARG A 78 -2.64 -26.16 14.34
C ARG A 78 -3.37 -25.08 13.55
N LEU A 79 -2.64 -24.23 12.81
CA LEU A 79 -3.22 -23.15 12.01
C LEU A 79 -3.91 -23.66 10.74
N LEU A 80 -3.40 -24.73 10.14
CA LEU A 80 -3.90 -25.29 8.87
C LEU A 80 -4.75 -26.55 9.06
N SER A 81 -4.67 -27.21 10.22
CA SER A 81 -5.45 -28.42 10.53
C SER A 81 -6.42 -28.25 11.71
N GLY A 82 -6.24 -27.21 12.55
CA GLY A 82 -6.88 -27.11 13.87
C GLY A 82 -8.23 -26.38 13.93
N GLY A 83 -8.78 -25.87 12.82
CA GLY A 83 -10.14 -25.31 12.79
C GLY A 83 -10.48 -24.54 11.51
N LYS A 84 -11.57 -24.95 10.83
CA LYS A 84 -12.03 -24.38 9.54
C LYS A 84 -12.11 -22.86 9.56
N ASP A 85 -12.68 -22.30 10.62
CA ASP A 85 -12.93 -20.85 10.76
C ASP A 85 -11.65 -20.03 10.98
N LEU A 86 -10.63 -20.63 11.62
CA LEU A 86 -9.36 -19.97 11.87
C LEU A 86 -8.54 -19.87 10.58
N THR A 87 -8.42 -20.98 9.85
CA THR A 87 -7.71 -21.03 8.57
C THR A 87 -8.35 -20.10 7.53
N GLU A 88 -9.69 -20.06 7.49
CA GLU A 88 -10.48 -19.19 6.61
C GLU A 88 -10.19 -17.70 6.83
N ARG A 89 -9.90 -17.30 8.07
CA ARG A 89 -9.58 -15.90 8.39
C ARG A 89 -8.10 -15.57 8.22
N ILE A 90 -7.20 -16.50 8.56
CA ILE A 90 -5.75 -16.26 8.59
C ILE A 90 -5.14 -16.23 7.19
N LEU A 91 -5.52 -17.14 6.28
CA LEU A 91 -4.87 -17.21 4.96
C LEU A 91 -5.12 -15.96 4.10
N PRO A 92 -6.35 -15.44 3.98
CA PRO A 92 -6.60 -14.18 3.26
C PRO A 92 -5.88 -13.00 3.91
N ALA A 93 -5.83 -12.99 5.26
CA ALA A 93 -5.12 -11.98 6.02
C ALA A 93 -3.62 -11.94 5.73
N ILE A 94 -2.94 -13.08 5.80
CA ILE A 94 -1.52 -13.19 5.50
C ILE A 94 -1.25 -12.84 4.04
N THR A 95 -2.08 -13.32 3.11
CA THR A 95 -1.97 -13.00 1.68
C THR A 95 -2.04 -11.50 1.43
N LYS A 96 -3.00 -10.82 2.08
CA LYS A 96 -3.13 -9.37 2.03
C LYS A 96 -1.89 -8.66 2.58
N LEU A 97 -1.37 -9.10 3.73
CA LEU A 97 -0.16 -8.53 4.33
C LEU A 97 1.07 -8.77 3.44
N ALA A 98 1.22 -9.94 2.82
CA ALA A 98 2.34 -10.26 1.94
C ALA A 98 2.41 -9.41 0.66
N GLN A 99 1.32 -8.69 0.36
CA GLN A 99 1.18 -7.73 -0.73
C GLN A 99 0.92 -6.31 -0.22
N ASP A 100 1.20 -6.02 1.06
CA ASP A 100 0.92 -4.71 1.67
C ASP A 100 1.72 -3.59 1.00
N SER A 101 1.18 -2.37 1.04
CA SER A 101 1.87 -1.20 0.52
C SER A 101 3.00 -0.68 1.41
N SER A 102 3.05 -1.06 2.69
CA SER A 102 4.21 -0.88 3.55
C SER A 102 5.16 -2.04 3.36
N GLN A 103 6.43 -1.74 3.11
CA GLN A 103 7.48 -2.74 2.92
C GLN A 103 7.64 -3.61 4.19
N GLU A 104 7.52 -3.00 5.37
CA GLU A 104 7.64 -3.64 6.68
C GLU A 104 6.45 -4.58 6.96
N ALA A 105 5.22 -4.12 6.74
CA ALA A 105 4.04 -4.99 6.84
C ALA A 105 4.14 -6.17 5.84
N ARG A 106 4.64 -5.88 4.62
CA ARG A 106 4.89 -6.88 3.58
C ARG A 106 5.92 -7.92 4.00
N TYR A 107 6.98 -7.50 4.67
CA TYR A 107 8.01 -8.38 5.21
C TYR A 107 7.40 -9.40 6.21
N PHE A 108 6.65 -8.94 7.20
CA PHE A 108 6.02 -9.85 8.18
C PHE A 108 4.95 -10.74 7.54
N GLY A 109 4.18 -10.23 6.57
CA GLY A 109 3.26 -11.03 5.77
C GLY A 109 3.96 -12.17 5.03
N ARG A 110 5.08 -11.87 4.38
CA ARG A 110 5.92 -12.87 3.69
C ARG A 110 6.57 -13.86 4.66
N ARG A 111 6.94 -13.43 5.86
CA ARG A 111 7.46 -14.32 6.93
C ARG A 111 6.42 -15.38 7.30
N MET A 112 5.18 -14.94 7.51
CA MET A 112 4.06 -15.84 7.82
C MET A 112 3.74 -16.78 6.65
N LEU A 113 3.75 -16.29 5.40
CA LEU A 113 3.59 -17.17 4.22
C LEU A 113 4.67 -18.24 4.14
N LEU A 114 5.94 -17.86 4.30
CA LEU A 114 7.05 -18.80 4.25
C LEU A 114 6.91 -19.85 5.36
N PHE A 115 6.59 -19.43 6.58
CA PHE A 115 6.35 -20.33 7.71
C PHE A 115 5.23 -21.34 7.44
N LEU A 116 4.07 -20.87 6.96
CA LEU A 116 2.94 -21.76 6.63
C LEU A 116 3.21 -22.66 5.44
N SER A 117 4.04 -22.21 4.49
CA SER A 117 4.35 -22.98 3.29
C SER A 117 5.07 -24.29 3.59
N SER A 118 5.70 -24.44 4.75
CA SER A 118 6.38 -25.68 5.14
C SER A 118 5.40 -26.82 5.46
N HIS A 119 4.09 -26.55 5.58
CA HIS A 119 3.09 -27.57 5.91
C HIS A 119 2.59 -28.34 4.66
N PRO A 120 2.42 -29.67 4.72
CA PRO A 120 1.99 -30.48 3.57
C PRO A 120 0.65 -30.07 2.95
N ASP A 121 -0.32 -29.68 3.78
CA ASP A 121 -1.65 -29.26 3.30
C ASP A 121 -1.75 -27.76 2.95
N PHE A 122 -0.63 -27.04 2.90
CA PHE A 122 -0.65 -25.61 2.60
C PHE A 122 -1.29 -25.30 1.25
N ASP A 123 -0.90 -26.01 0.18
CA ASP A 123 -1.42 -25.77 -1.17
C ASP A 123 -2.93 -26.05 -1.27
N LYS A 124 -3.41 -27.13 -0.62
CA LYS A 124 -4.84 -27.46 -0.55
C LYS A 124 -5.63 -26.35 0.16
N ASN A 125 -5.08 -25.81 1.25
CA ASN A 125 -5.73 -24.73 1.98
C ASN A 125 -5.69 -23.40 1.22
N LEU A 126 -4.62 -23.11 0.47
CA LEU A 126 -4.58 -21.95 -0.42
C LEU A 126 -5.70 -22.01 -1.45
N GLU A 127 -5.84 -23.12 -2.19
CA GLU A 127 -6.88 -23.28 -3.20
C GLU A 127 -8.30 -23.14 -2.64
N LYS A 128 -8.50 -23.57 -1.40
CA LYS A 128 -9.80 -23.53 -0.72
C LYS A 128 -10.19 -22.13 -0.24
N TYR A 129 -9.23 -21.33 0.24
CA TYR A 129 -9.53 -20.09 0.98
C TYR A 129 -9.06 -18.81 0.27
N ILE A 130 -8.25 -18.90 -0.78
CA ILE A 130 -7.75 -17.75 -1.54
C ILE A 130 -8.48 -17.66 -2.89
N PRO A 131 -8.97 -16.46 -3.30
CA PRO A 131 -9.59 -16.28 -4.61
C PRO A 131 -8.66 -16.67 -5.75
N THR A 132 -9.20 -17.29 -6.81
CA THR A 132 -8.41 -17.81 -7.95
C THR A 132 -7.50 -16.76 -8.59
N LYS A 133 -7.96 -15.51 -8.65
CA LYS A 133 -7.19 -14.36 -9.17
C LYS A 133 -5.89 -14.08 -8.41
N ASP A 134 -5.84 -14.43 -7.13
CA ASP A 134 -4.71 -14.12 -6.24
C ASP A 134 -3.79 -15.34 -6.05
N LEU A 135 -4.26 -16.55 -6.39
CA LEU A 135 -3.54 -17.81 -6.18
C LEU A 135 -2.17 -17.83 -6.87
N GLN A 136 -2.09 -17.42 -8.14
CA GLN A 136 -0.83 -17.45 -8.88
C GLN A 136 0.21 -16.53 -8.25
N THR A 137 -0.19 -15.30 -7.93
CA THR A 137 0.67 -14.31 -7.26
C THR A 137 1.20 -14.81 -5.92
N VAL A 138 0.37 -15.51 -5.14
CA VAL A 138 0.79 -16.11 -3.85
C VAL A 138 1.77 -17.25 -4.07
N ARG A 139 1.52 -18.14 -5.04
CA ARG A 139 2.42 -19.26 -5.37
C ARG A 139 3.79 -18.76 -5.81
N ASP A 140 3.83 -17.75 -6.68
CA ASP A 140 5.07 -17.15 -7.15
C ASP A 140 5.84 -16.48 -6.00
N THR A 141 5.11 -15.86 -5.07
CA THR A 141 5.69 -15.29 -3.84
C THR A 141 6.31 -16.39 -2.97
N VAL A 142 5.60 -17.49 -2.72
CA VAL A 142 6.10 -18.62 -1.91
C VAL A 142 7.31 -19.28 -2.58
N LEU A 143 7.27 -19.51 -3.89
CA LEU A 143 8.39 -20.04 -4.66
C LEU A 143 9.64 -19.14 -4.53
N THR A 144 9.44 -17.83 -4.62
CA THR A 144 10.51 -16.85 -4.43
C THR A 144 11.08 -16.90 -3.00
N LEU A 145 10.22 -17.03 -1.99
CA LEU A 145 10.64 -17.08 -0.59
C LEU A 145 11.39 -18.38 -0.25
N ARG A 146 10.97 -19.52 -0.78
CA ARG A 146 11.66 -20.81 -0.58
C ARG A 146 13.05 -20.84 -1.22
N THR A 147 13.22 -20.15 -2.33
CA THR A 147 14.49 -20.12 -3.07
C THR A 147 15.46 -19.05 -2.55
N LYS A 148 14.97 -17.86 -2.17
CA LYS A 148 15.80 -16.71 -1.78
C LYS A 148 15.85 -16.44 -0.27
N GLY A 149 14.96 -17.06 0.50
CA GLY A 149 14.70 -16.66 1.87
C GLY A 149 13.91 -15.36 1.97
N LEU A 150 13.68 -14.92 3.21
CA LEU A 150 12.84 -13.77 3.52
C LEU A 150 13.51 -12.40 3.24
N GLY A 151 14.85 -12.38 3.20
CA GLY A 151 15.64 -11.14 3.18
C GLY A 151 15.74 -10.47 4.55
N GLU A 152 16.38 -9.29 4.58
CA GLU A 152 16.53 -8.48 5.79
C GLU A 152 15.26 -7.70 6.12
N ILE A 153 15.04 -7.44 7.41
CA ILE A 153 13.93 -6.59 7.84
C ILE A 153 14.14 -5.16 7.31
N PRO A 154 13.16 -4.55 6.61
CA PRO A 154 13.31 -3.18 6.14
C PRO A 154 13.52 -2.25 7.34
N GLN A 155 14.58 -1.45 7.30
CA GLN A 155 14.83 -0.44 8.33
C GLN A 155 14.00 0.81 8.08
N ASP A 156 13.60 1.49 9.16
CA ASP A 156 12.93 2.79 9.11
C ASP A 156 13.73 3.74 8.22
N SER A 157 13.26 3.97 7.00
CA SER A 157 13.66 5.13 6.22
C SER A 157 13.05 6.33 6.90
N GLN A 158 13.66 6.77 8.00
CA GLN A 158 13.44 8.11 8.52
C GLN A 158 13.80 9.07 7.40
N SER A 159 12.77 9.48 6.66
CA SER A 159 12.79 10.61 5.74
C SER A 159 13.66 11.69 6.35
N ALA A 160 14.70 12.11 5.60
CA ALA A 160 15.71 13.06 6.01
C ALA A 160 15.10 14.41 6.45
N ARG A 161 14.61 14.47 7.69
CA ARG A 161 14.46 15.69 8.46
C ARG A 161 15.63 15.75 9.43
N GLY A 162 16.71 16.34 8.93
CA GLY A 162 17.76 16.96 9.74
C GLY A 162 18.46 16.06 10.75
N ARG A 163 19.37 15.19 10.30
CA ARG A 163 20.53 14.89 11.12
C ARG A 163 21.53 16.02 10.93
N ARG A 164 21.68 16.86 11.96
CA ARG A 164 22.90 17.63 12.16
C ARG A 164 24.03 16.60 12.26
N SER A 165 24.95 16.64 11.31
CA SER A 165 26.20 15.89 11.39
C SER A 165 26.98 16.40 12.60
N LEU A 166 27.22 15.52 13.58
CA LEU A 166 28.36 15.68 14.48
C LEU A 166 29.63 15.39 13.67
N PRO A 167 30.70 16.19 13.81
CA PRO A 167 31.92 16.00 13.04
C PRO A 167 32.81 14.92 13.68
N GLY A 168 33.40 14.09 12.83
CA GLY A 168 34.54 13.25 13.21
C GLY A 168 34.39 11.78 12.82
N SER A 169 34.93 11.40 11.66
CA SER A 169 35.94 10.33 11.62
C SER A 169 36.56 10.21 10.22
N GLY A 170 37.86 10.52 10.19
CA GLY A 170 38.93 10.04 9.31
C GLY A 170 38.61 9.40 7.97
N THR A 171 39.12 10.06 6.93
CA THR A 171 39.54 9.53 5.63
C THR A 171 40.28 8.19 5.71
N VAL A 172 39.93 7.25 4.82
CA VAL A 172 40.93 6.39 4.17
C VAL A 172 40.54 6.22 2.70
N ARG A 173 41.37 6.80 1.81
CA ARG A 173 41.42 6.50 0.38
C ARG A 173 41.90 5.06 0.23
N ALA A 174 41.15 4.24 -0.51
CA ALA A 174 41.71 3.04 -1.12
C ALA A 174 41.74 3.25 -2.64
N SER A 175 42.97 3.30 -3.16
CA SER A 175 43.30 3.36 -4.57
C SER A 175 43.70 1.98 -5.06
N SER A 176 43.18 1.66 -6.25
CA SER A 176 43.80 0.87 -7.32
C SER A 176 43.88 -0.65 -7.19
N LEU A 177 43.42 -1.32 -8.26
CA LEU A 177 44.16 -2.28 -9.11
C LEU A 177 43.38 -3.55 -9.51
N ASN A 178 43.45 -3.81 -10.81
CA ASN A 178 43.37 -5.08 -11.55
C ASN A 178 41.95 -5.57 -11.92
N GLY A 179 41.72 -6.13 -13.11
CA GLY A 179 42.64 -6.55 -14.15
C GLY A 179 41.87 -6.98 -15.40
N GLU A 180 42.62 -7.09 -16.48
CA GLU A 180 42.20 -7.31 -17.86
C GLU A 180 41.39 -8.60 -18.08
N GLN A 181 40.41 -8.52 -18.97
CA GLN A 181 39.85 -9.66 -19.69
C GLN A 181 40.93 -10.31 -20.56
N LEU A 182 40.96 -11.64 -20.62
CA LEU A 182 40.95 -12.43 -21.86
C LEU A 182 41.00 -13.95 -21.58
N ASN A 183 39.97 -14.64 -22.09
CA ASN A 183 39.91 -15.97 -22.73
C ASN A 183 40.45 -17.22 -22.02
N GLN A 184 39.56 -18.20 -21.84
CA GLN A 184 39.87 -19.61 -22.12
C GLN A 184 38.64 -20.41 -22.57
N THR A 185 38.93 -21.38 -23.43
CA THR A 185 38.15 -22.07 -24.45
C THR A 185 37.39 -23.32 -23.99
N ASN A 186 36.25 -23.57 -24.65
CA ASN A 186 35.62 -24.87 -25.00
C ASN A 186 35.82 -26.09 -24.09
N ARG A 187 34.71 -26.54 -23.47
CA ARG A 187 34.35 -27.97 -23.40
C ARG A 187 32.83 -28.14 -23.37
N GLU A 188 32.35 -28.90 -24.35
CA GLU A 188 30.95 -29.16 -24.66
C GLU A 188 30.39 -30.38 -23.91
N LEU A 189 29.05 -30.37 -23.75
CA LEU A 189 28.11 -31.50 -23.56
C LEU A 189 28.04 -32.20 -22.19
N ASN A 190 26.99 -31.90 -21.40
CA ASN A 190 25.84 -32.81 -21.28
C ASN A 190 24.65 -32.21 -20.48
N SER A 191 23.47 -32.66 -20.87
CA SER A 191 22.10 -32.25 -20.53
C SER A 191 21.70 -32.27 -19.05
N HIS A 192 21.19 -31.13 -18.57
CA HIS A 192 20.13 -31.03 -17.55
C HIS A 192 19.39 -29.69 -17.75
N TYR A 193 18.51 -29.65 -18.75
CA TYR A 193 17.67 -28.48 -19.03
C TYR A 193 16.51 -28.46 -18.04
N GLY A 194 16.59 -27.55 -17.06
CA GLY A 194 15.49 -27.28 -16.15
C GLY A 194 15.86 -26.35 -14.98
N CYS A 195 17.11 -26.40 -14.50
CA CYS A 195 17.50 -25.68 -13.28
C CYS A 195 18.32 -24.39 -13.54
N LYS A 196 19.23 -24.39 -14.54
CA LYS A 196 20.18 -23.27 -14.73
C LYS A 196 19.55 -21.95 -15.21
N HIS A 197 18.52 -22.01 -16.07
CA HIS A 197 17.84 -20.80 -16.57
C HIS A 197 17.12 -20.03 -15.48
N GLN A 198 16.53 -20.72 -14.50
CA GLN A 198 15.81 -20.08 -13.42
C GLN A 198 16.79 -19.40 -12.44
N THR A 199 17.94 -20.02 -12.15
CA THR A 199 18.98 -19.42 -11.29
C THR A 199 19.60 -18.17 -11.93
N GLN A 200 19.88 -18.20 -13.24
CA GLN A 200 20.41 -17.03 -13.96
C GLN A 200 19.39 -15.88 -14.01
N SER A 201 18.15 -16.16 -14.42
CA SER A 201 17.06 -15.16 -14.46
C SER A 201 16.80 -14.52 -13.08
N ILE A 202 16.98 -15.29 -12.00
CA ILE A 202 16.87 -14.82 -10.62
C ILE A 202 18.03 -13.89 -10.24
N ALA A 203 19.26 -14.23 -10.62
CA ALA A 203 20.44 -13.42 -10.36
C ALA A 203 20.35 -12.09 -11.12
N ASP A 204 19.98 -12.14 -12.40
CA ASP A 204 19.77 -10.98 -13.27
C ASP A 204 18.71 -10.03 -12.68
N LYS A 205 17.62 -10.60 -12.13
CA LYS A 205 16.57 -9.83 -11.43
C LYS A 205 17.08 -9.13 -10.18
N ASN A 206 17.86 -9.81 -9.35
CA ASN A 206 18.38 -9.21 -8.11
C ASN A 206 19.40 -8.11 -8.41
N GLU A 207 20.25 -8.34 -9.40
CA GLU A 207 21.19 -7.34 -9.88
C GLU A 207 20.45 -6.12 -10.44
N TYR A 208 19.42 -6.33 -11.27
CA TYR A 208 18.54 -5.28 -11.76
C TYR A 208 17.96 -4.45 -10.61
N ILE A 209 17.35 -5.09 -9.61
CA ILE A 209 16.77 -4.41 -8.44
C ILE A 209 17.85 -3.59 -7.71
N LYS A 210 19.05 -4.15 -7.52
CA LYS A 210 20.16 -3.46 -6.83
C LYS A 210 20.63 -2.24 -7.61
N GLN A 211 20.78 -2.36 -8.94
CA GLN A 211 21.21 -1.28 -9.82
C GLN A 211 20.17 -0.15 -9.83
N ILE A 212 18.90 -0.46 -10.10
CA ILE A 212 17.85 0.58 -10.19
C ILE A 212 17.60 1.24 -8.84
N SER A 213 17.58 0.47 -7.75
CA SER A 213 17.41 1.01 -6.39
C SER A 213 18.62 1.87 -5.98
N GLY A 214 19.82 1.49 -6.40
CA GLY A 214 21.05 2.27 -6.18
C GLY A 214 21.02 3.63 -6.88
N LEU A 215 20.59 3.67 -8.15
CA LEU A 215 20.44 4.92 -8.90
C LEU A 215 19.37 5.81 -8.29
N LEU A 216 18.18 5.26 -8.04
CA LEU A 216 17.07 6.01 -7.42
C LEU A 216 17.48 6.50 -6.03
N GLY A 217 18.17 5.68 -5.24
CA GLY A 217 18.64 6.00 -3.89
C GLY A 217 19.91 6.84 -3.81
N SER A 218 20.48 7.30 -4.93
CA SER A 218 21.75 8.02 -4.95
C SER A 218 21.70 9.33 -4.17
N LYS A 219 22.85 9.72 -3.58
CA LYS A 219 23.02 11.03 -2.93
C LYS A 219 22.99 12.18 -3.95
N ASP A 220 23.46 11.95 -5.17
CA ASP A 220 23.40 12.94 -6.26
C ASP A 220 22.02 12.93 -6.92
N PHE A 221 21.36 14.09 -6.95
CA PHE A 221 20.03 14.24 -7.58
C PHE A 221 20.07 13.97 -9.08
N ARG A 222 21.21 14.17 -9.75
CA ARG A 222 21.36 13.87 -11.18
C ARG A 222 21.32 12.37 -11.44
N GLU A 223 21.97 11.58 -10.60
CA GLU A 223 21.90 10.11 -10.67
C GLU A 223 20.49 9.59 -10.37
N ARG A 224 19.75 10.27 -9.47
CA ARG A 224 18.34 9.94 -9.24
C ARG A 224 17.48 10.19 -10.48
N ILE A 225 17.70 11.30 -11.19
CA ILE A 225 17.02 11.59 -12.46
C ILE A 225 17.36 10.52 -13.50
N LYS A 226 18.65 10.16 -13.65
CA LYS A 226 19.06 9.04 -14.52
C LYS A 226 18.39 7.72 -14.13
N GLY A 227 18.24 7.44 -12.84
CA GLY A 227 17.50 6.27 -12.36
C GLY A 227 16.02 6.30 -12.75
N ILE A 228 15.39 7.48 -12.76
CA ILE A 228 14.01 7.65 -13.24
C ILE A 228 13.95 7.41 -14.77
N ASP A 229 14.89 7.96 -15.53
CA ASP A 229 14.97 7.75 -16.98
C ASP A 229 15.17 6.28 -17.33
N GLN A 230 16.08 5.59 -16.62
CA GLN A 230 16.31 4.17 -16.77
C GLN A 230 15.04 3.37 -16.46
N LEU A 231 14.33 3.69 -15.38
CA LEU A 231 13.07 3.00 -15.06
C LEU A 231 12.02 3.17 -16.17
N VAL A 232 11.88 4.37 -16.74
CA VAL A 232 10.97 4.60 -17.87
C VAL A 232 11.39 3.76 -19.07
N ALA A 233 12.69 3.76 -19.42
CA ALA A 233 13.22 2.96 -20.51
C ALA A 233 13.02 1.45 -20.28
N ASP A 234 13.17 0.97 -19.04
CA ASP A 234 12.94 -0.43 -18.69
C ASP A 234 11.45 -0.81 -18.80
N CYS A 235 10.54 0.11 -18.46
CA CYS A 235 9.11 -0.13 -18.66
C CYS A 235 8.75 -0.25 -20.14
N GLU A 236 9.47 0.44 -21.02
CA GLU A 236 9.25 0.41 -22.47
C GLU A 236 9.89 -0.81 -23.13
N HIS A 237 11.15 -1.10 -22.80
CA HIS A 237 11.96 -2.11 -23.51
C HIS A 237 11.99 -3.47 -22.78
N ASN A 238 11.85 -3.49 -21.46
CA ASN A 238 11.97 -4.69 -20.62
C ASN A 238 10.83 -4.82 -19.58
N PRO A 239 9.54 -4.65 -19.95
CA PRO A 239 8.43 -4.55 -19.00
C PRO A 239 8.32 -5.75 -18.05
N ASN A 240 8.60 -6.97 -18.53
CA ASN A 240 8.54 -8.17 -17.72
C ASN A 240 9.52 -8.15 -16.53
N MET A 241 10.72 -7.58 -16.70
CA MET A 241 11.69 -7.45 -15.61
C MET A 241 11.17 -6.52 -14.50
N VAL A 242 10.54 -5.42 -14.91
CA VAL A 242 9.92 -4.44 -14.01
C VAL A 242 8.72 -5.06 -13.29
N VAL A 243 7.80 -5.70 -14.03
CA VAL A 243 6.59 -6.32 -13.47
C VAL A 243 6.94 -7.44 -12.48
N ASN A 244 7.92 -8.28 -12.81
CA ASN A 244 8.39 -9.32 -11.89
C ASN A 244 9.03 -8.74 -10.62
N SER A 245 9.51 -7.50 -10.68
CA SER A 245 10.20 -6.80 -9.58
C SER A 245 9.40 -5.63 -9.04
N ILE A 246 8.08 -5.61 -9.29
CA ILE A 246 7.27 -4.41 -9.17
C ILE A 246 7.31 -3.80 -7.76
N PHE A 247 7.24 -4.64 -6.73
CA PHE A 247 7.24 -4.18 -5.34
C PHE A 247 8.56 -3.49 -4.95
N PRO A 248 9.75 -4.13 -5.05
CA PRO A 248 11.02 -3.44 -4.78
C PRO A 248 11.25 -2.19 -5.62
N VAL A 249 10.92 -2.23 -6.92
CA VAL A 249 11.12 -1.10 -7.84
C VAL A 249 10.24 0.08 -7.44
N PHE A 250 8.96 -0.16 -7.14
CA PHE A 250 8.03 0.91 -6.77
C PHE A 250 8.18 1.37 -5.32
N ASP A 251 8.73 0.55 -4.42
CA ASP A 251 9.17 1.02 -3.11
C ASP A 251 10.33 2.04 -3.25
N ALA A 252 11.31 1.74 -4.12
CA ALA A 252 12.42 2.66 -4.40
C ALA A 252 11.96 3.93 -5.14
N PHE A 253 11.06 3.79 -6.11
CA PHE A 253 10.51 4.91 -6.88
C PHE A 253 9.58 5.81 -6.05
N LYS A 254 8.81 5.23 -5.12
CA LYS A 254 7.98 5.99 -4.15
C LYS A 254 8.79 7.06 -3.41
N ALA A 255 10.03 6.76 -3.03
CA ALA A 255 10.89 7.74 -2.37
C ALA A 255 11.21 8.97 -3.25
N ARG A 256 11.17 8.83 -4.58
CA ARG A 256 11.31 9.96 -5.54
C ARG A 256 10.01 10.75 -5.66
N LEU A 257 8.88 10.05 -5.65
CA LEU A 257 7.56 10.69 -5.56
C LEU A 257 7.41 11.48 -4.27
N GLN A 258 8.09 11.14 -3.18
CA GLN A 258 7.97 11.87 -1.91
C GLN A 258 9.22 12.70 -1.57
N GLU A 259 10.02 13.03 -2.58
CA GLU A 259 11.32 13.66 -2.38
C GLU A 259 11.22 15.15 -2.02
N SER A 260 12.16 15.62 -1.20
CA SER A 260 12.29 17.04 -0.84
C SER A 260 12.84 17.93 -1.96
N ASN A 261 13.66 17.37 -2.86
CA ASN A 261 14.15 18.07 -4.04
C ASN A 261 13.01 18.19 -5.06
N SER A 262 12.52 19.41 -5.25
CA SER A 262 11.39 19.70 -6.12
C SER A 262 11.61 19.33 -7.60
N LYS A 263 12.86 19.38 -8.09
CA LYS A 263 13.19 19.01 -9.47
C LYS A 263 13.03 17.51 -9.68
N VAL A 264 13.61 16.70 -8.78
CA VAL A 264 13.47 15.23 -8.85
C VAL A 264 12.02 14.82 -8.61
N ASN A 265 11.34 15.47 -7.66
CA ASN A 265 9.95 15.18 -7.36
C ASN A 265 9.01 15.45 -8.54
N LEU A 266 9.12 16.62 -9.17
CA LEU A 266 8.35 16.96 -10.37
C LEU A 266 8.61 15.95 -11.48
N TYR A 267 9.89 15.66 -11.74
CA TYR A 267 10.28 14.72 -12.79
C TYR A 267 9.76 13.29 -12.53
N ALA A 268 9.76 12.84 -11.27
CA ALA A 268 9.19 11.55 -10.89
C ALA A 268 7.66 11.50 -11.15
N LEU A 269 6.92 12.57 -10.85
CA LEU A 269 5.48 12.63 -11.11
C LEU A 269 5.13 12.63 -12.59
N GLU A 270 5.92 13.32 -13.42
CA GLU A 270 5.77 13.32 -14.88
C GLU A 270 6.13 11.95 -15.47
N SER A 271 7.23 11.34 -15.01
CA SER A 271 7.63 10.00 -15.43
C SER A 271 6.65 8.92 -15.00
N LEU A 272 5.99 9.07 -13.85
CA LEU A 272 4.94 8.14 -13.42
C LEU A 272 3.77 8.10 -14.40
N GLN A 273 3.43 9.21 -15.06
CA GLN A 273 2.40 9.22 -16.10
C GLN A 273 2.80 8.34 -17.27
N LYS A 274 4.07 8.42 -17.72
CA LYS A 274 4.60 7.58 -18.81
C LYS A 274 4.63 6.10 -18.39
N ILE A 275 5.18 5.81 -17.22
CA ILE A 275 5.23 4.45 -16.64
C ILE A 275 3.83 3.84 -16.56
N THR A 276 2.82 4.64 -16.20
CA THR A 276 1.43 4.17 -16.13
C THR A 276 0.87 3.74 -17.49
N HIS A 277 1.17 4.48 -18.56
CA HIS A 277 0.76 4.09 -19.91
C HIS A 277 1.49 2.84 -20.41
N LEU A 278 2.75 2.65 -20.02
CA LEU A 278 3.56 1.52 -20.45
C LEU A 278 3.16 0.22 -19.73
N LEU A 279 2.97 0.27 -18.40
CA LEU A 279 2.72 -0.92 -17.59
C LEU A 279 1.23 -1.28 -17.43
N LYS A 280 0.32 -0.30 -17.62
CA LYS A 280 -1.14 -0.45 -17.55
C LYS A 280 -1.56 -1.25 -16.31
N ASP A 281 -2.46 -2.22 -16.47
CA ASP A 281 -3.02 -3.06 -15.41
C ASP A 281 -1.98 -3.77 -14.54
N SER A 282 -0.73 -3.92 -14.99
CA SER A 282 0.34 -4.47 -14.15
C SER A 282 0.58 -3.62 -12.89
N LEU A 283 0.32 -2.31 -12.96
CA LEU A 283 0.43 -1.39 -11.82
C LEU A 283 -0.66 -1.57 -10.77
N SER A 284 -1.73 -2.30 -11.07
CA SER A 284 -2.80 -2.63 -10.10
C SER A 284 -2.24 -3.14 -8.76
N GLN A 285 -1.17 -3.95 -8.83
CA GLN A 285 -0.48 -4.55 -7.68
C GLN A 285 0.12 -3.51 -6.72
N VAL A 286 0.44 -2.31 -7.22
CA VAL A 286 1.13 -1.25 -6.46
C VAL A 286 0.31 0.03 -6.33
N VAL A 287 -0.99 0.01 -6.68
CA VAL A 287 -1.91 1.15 -6.49
C VAL A 287 -1.91 1.64 -5.04
N ASN A 288 -1.88 0.73 -4.07
CA ASN A 288 -1.86 1.07 -2.65
C ASN A 288 -0.55 1.73 -2.19
N ILE A 289 0.51 1.65 -3.01
CA ILE A 289 1.79 2.36 -2.81
C ILE A 289 1.72 3.72 -3.50
N LEU A 290 1.28 3.74 -4.76
CA LEU A 290 1.25 4.91 -5.63
C LEU A 290 0.25 5.97 -5.20
N VAL A 291 -1.00 5.59 -4.92
CA VAL A 291 -2.06 6.56 -4.59
C VAL A 291 -1.68 7.41 -3.37
N PRO A 292 -1.29 6.83 -2.21
CA PRO A 292 -0.78 7.62 -1.09
C PRO A 292 0.42 8.50 -1.46
N ALA A 293 1.37 7.97 -2.24
CA ALA A 293 2.57 8.70 -2.62
C ALA A 293 2.26 9.99 -3.39
N ILE A 294 1.23 9.96 -4.25
CA ILE A 294 0.79 11.11 -5.04
C ILE A 294 -0.06 12.07 -4.19
N VAL A 295 -1.06 11.56 -3.46
CA VAL A 295 -2.11 12.44 -2.89
C VAL A 295 -1.73 13.09 -1.56
N ASP A 296 -0.87 12.46 -0.76
CA ASP A 296 -0.62 12.90 0.62
C ASP A 296 0.08 14.28 0.68
N ASN A 297 0.96 14.57 -0.29
CA ASN A 297 1.84 15.74 -0.22
C ASN A 297 1.74 16.70 -1.42
N HIS A 298 1.13 16.33 -2.54
CA HIS A 298 1.31 17.08 -3.79
C HIS A 298 0.10 17.90 -4.21
N LEU A 299 -1.11 17.40 -3.92
CA LEU A 299 -2.34 18.11 -4.28
C LEU A 299 -2.57 19.38 -3.44
N ASN A 300 -1.87 19.50 -2.31
CA ASN A 300 -1.80 20.73 -1.51
C ASN A 300 -0.52 21.55 -1.77
N SER A 301 0.29 21.18 -2.76
CA SER A 301 1.53 21.88 -3.08
C SER A 301 1.27 23.31 -3.55
N LYS A 302 2.11 24.26 -3.11
CA LYS A 302 2.13 25.63 -3.63
C LYS A 302 2.83 25.73 -4.99
N ASN A 303 3.60 24.70 -5.37
CA ASN A 303 4.24 24.64 -6.67
C ASN A 303 3.23 24.11 -7.70
N ASN A 304 2.77 24.99 -8.59
CA ASN A 304 1.77 24.66 -9.61
C ASN A 304 2.22 23.55 -10.57
N ALA A 305 3.52 23.42 -10.86
CA ALA A 305 4.03 22.34 -11.70
C ALA A 305 3.90 20.98 -10.99
N ILE A 306 4.28 20.89 -9.72
CA ILE A 306 4.13 19.67 -8.90
C ILE A 306 2.65 19.30 -8.76
N TYR A 307 1.80 20.29 -8.47
CA TYR A 307 0.35 20.09 -8.40
C TYR A 307 -0.20 19.53 -9.73
N SER A 308 0.17 20.15 -10.86
CA SER A 308 -0.30 19.74 -12.18
C SER A 308 0.19 18.34 -12.56
N ALA A 309 1.45 18.03 -12.28
CA ALA A 309 2.02 16.70 -12.50
C ALA A 309 1.37 15.62 -11.63
N ALA A 310 1.01 15.95 -10.38
CA ALA A 310 0.28 15.02 -9.50
C ALA A 310 -1.16 14.77 -9.99
N ILE A 311 -1.87 15.80 -10.47
CA ILE A 311 -3.17 15.63 -11.12
C ILE A 311 -3.03 14.78 -12.39
N GLY A 312 -1.99 15.04 -13.20
CA GLY A 312 -1.67 14.23 -14.37
C GLY A 312 -1.44 12.76 -14.03
N ALA A 313 -0.68 12.47 -12.97
CA ALA A 313 -0.45 11.12 -12.49
C ALA A 313 -1.74 10.42 -12.03
N LEU A 314 -2.61 11.11 -11.28
CA LEU A 314 -3.92 10.55 -10.90
C LEU A 314 -4.80 10.26 -12.11
N ASN A 315 -4.86 11.19 -13.08
CA ASN A 315 -5.61 10.98 -14.30
C ASN A 315 -5.07 9.79 -15.09
N ALA A 316 -3.74 9.66 -15.21
CA ALA A 316 -3.12 8.51 -15.88
C ALA A 316 -3.53 7.19 -15.22
N LEU A 317 -3.58 7.12 -13.88
CA LEU A 317 -4.07 5.94 -13.17
C LEU A 317 -5.54 5.64 -13.52
N ILE A 318 -6.42 6.65 -13.49
CA ILE A 318 -7.85 6.50 -13.80
C ILE A 318 -8.08 6.04 -15.24
N PHE A 319 -7.27 6.51 -16.19
CA PHE A 319 -7.45 6.18 -17.60
C PHE A 319 -6.84 4.84 -18.03
N ASN A 320 -5.88 4.30 -17.28
CA ASN A 320 -5.13 3.10 -17.69
C ASN A 320 -5.33 1.88 -16.78
N LEU A 321 -6.08 2.01 -15.68
CA LEU A 321 -6.34 0.92 -14.73
C LEU A 321 -7.83 0.67 -14.56
N ASP A 322 -8.18 -0.54 -14.12
CA ASP A 322 -9.54 -0.82 -13.63
C ASP A 322 -9.89 0.10 -12.44
N ASN A 323 -10.85 0.99 -12.69
CA ASN A 323 -11.34 1.98 -11.74
C ASN A 323 -11.95 1.38 -10.45
N ILE A 324 -12.35 0.11 -10.47
CA ILE A 324 -12.77 -0.61 -9.26
C ILE A 324 -11.62 -0.65 -8.23
N LEU A 325 -10.38 -0.79 -8.70
CA LEU A 325 -9.20 -0.90 -7.84
C LEU A 325 -8.79 0.45 -7.24
N LEU A 326 -9.15 1.57 -7.89
CA LEU A 326 -8.89 2.93 -7.42
C LEU A 326 -9.94 3.43 -6.42
N LEU A 327 -11.16 2.88 -6.49
CA LEU A 327 -12.31 3.35 -5.72
C LEU A 327 -12.04 3.37 -4.20
N GLN A 328 -11.59 2.26 -3.63
CA GLN A 328 -11.33 2.17 -2.19
C GLN A 328 -10.15 3.06 -1.76
N PRO A 329 -8.98 3.05 -2.41
CA PRO A 329 -7.89 3.97 -2.09
C PRO A 329 -8.31 5.44 -2.13
N PHE A 330 -9.09 5.85 -3.14
CA PHE A 330 -9.56 7.22 -3.26
C PHE A 330 -10.53 7.59 -2.14
N CYS A 331 -11.51 6.72 -1.85
CA CYS A 331 -12.46 6.98 -0.76
C CYS A 331 -11.75 7.09 0.59
N THR A 332 -10.83 6.17 0.84
CA THR A 332 -10.00 6.13 2.04
C THR A 332 -9.23 7.42 2.23
N LYS A 333 -8.52 7.89 1.18
CA LYS A 333 -7.70 9.10 1.27
C LYS A 333 -8.57 10.35 1.35
N ALA A 334 -9.68 10.42 0.63
CA ALA A 334 -10.62 11.56 0.66
C ALA A 334 -11.22 11.78 2.06
N GLN A 335 -11.32 10.73 2.87
CA GLN A 335 -11.79 10.82 4.25
C GLN A 335 -10.86 11.71 5.10
N PHE A 336 -9.53 11.51 5.01
CA PHE A 336 -8.56 12.12 5.93
C PHE A 336 -7.72 13.26 5.34
N LEU A 337 -7.73 13.45 4.02
CA LEU A 337 -7.08 14.60 3.40
C LEU A 337 -7.74 15.92 3.85
N SER A 338 -7.02 17.02 3.65
CA SER A 338 -7.47 18.38 3.94
C SER A 338 -7.20 19.32 2.76
N GLY A 339 -7.81 20.50 2.78
CA GLY A 339 -7.59 21.54 1.77
C GLY A 339 -7.97 21.09 0.36
N LYS A 340 -7.18 21.50 -0.62
CA LYS A 340 -7.42 21.25 -2.05
C LYS A 340 -7.36 19.77 -2.40
N ALA A 341 -6.41 19.04 -1.80
CA ALA A 341 -6.28 17.60 -1.97
C ALA A 341 -7.56 16.82 -1.67
N LYS A 342 -8.28 17.21 -0.60
CA LYS A 342 -9.56 16.58 -0.24
C LYS A 342 -10.61 16.81 -1.32
N MET A 343 -10.70 18.04 -1.82
CA MET A 343 -11.70 18.44 -2.82
C MET A 343 -11.46 17.72 -4.14
N ASP A 344 -10.23 17.77 -4.65
CA ASP A 344 -9.86 17.12 -5.90
C ASP A 344 -10.19 15.63 -5.86
N LEU A 345 -9.90 14.97 -4.75
CA LEU A 345 -10.15 13.53 -4.62
C LEU A 345 -11.63 13.19 -4.48
N ILE A 346 -12.43 14.00 -3.76
CA ILE A 346 -13.89 13.84 -3.71
C ILE A 346 -14.48 13.98 -5.13
N GLU A 347 -14.02 14.95 -5.90
CA GLU A 347 -14.47 15.14 -7.29
C GLU A 347 -14.10 13.96 -8.19
N LYS A 348 -12.90 13.38 -8.02
CA LYS A 348 -12.53 12.14 -8.72
C LYS A 348 -13.43 10.97 -8.33
N VAL A 349 -13.72 10.78 -7.04
CA VAL A 349 -14.66 9.74 -6.58
C VAL A 349 -16.04 9.93 -7.20
N ALA A 350 -16.54 11.17 -7.30
CA ALA A 350 -17.81 11.46 -7.96
C ALA A 350 -17.81 11.04 -9.45
N GLY A 351 -16.67 11.20 -10.14
CA GLY A 351 -16.46 10.67 -11.49
C GLY A 351 -16.53 9.14 -11.53
N LEU A 352 -15.81 8.47 -10.63
CA LEU A 352 -15.81 7.01 -10.53
C LEU A 352 -17.20 6.43 -10.23
N VAL A 353 -18.01 7.10 -9.40
CA VAL A 353 -19.41 6.70 -9.12
C VAL A 353 -20.22 6.62 -10.41
N LYS A 354 -20.13 7.65 -11.27
CA LYS A 354 -20.89 7.69 -12.53
C LYS A 354 -20.49 6.58 -13.49
N GLU A 355 -19.23 6.20 -13.50
CA GLU A 355 -18.71 5.16 -14.38
C GLU A 355 -19.00 3.74 -13.85
N LEU A 356 -18.80 3.52 -12.56
CA LEU A 356 -18.81 2.17 -11.96
C LEU A 356 -20.20 1.71 -11.53
N TYR A 357 -21.08 2.62 -11.09
CA TYR A 357 -22.38 2.24 -10.53
C TYR A 357 -23.24 1.41 -11.50
N PRO A 358 -23.34 1.75 -12.81
CA PRO A 358 -24.12 0.95 -13.76
C PRO A 358 -23.68 -0.51 -13.90
N ARG A 359 -22.41 -0.82 -13.58
CA ARG A 359 -21.82 -2.16 -13.75
C ARG A 359 -21.63 -2.90 -12.43
N LYS A 360 -21.38 -2.16 -11.33
CA LYS A 360 -20.99 -2.69 -10.02
C LYS A 360 -21.64 -1.86 -8.88
N PRO A 361 -22.98 -1.78 -8.80
CA PRO A 361 -23.68 -0.89 -7.85
C PRO A 361 -23.30 -1.21 -6.39
N GLN A 362 -23.30 -2.50 -6.02
CA GLN A 362 -22.94 -2.95 -4.67
C GLN A 362 -21.53 -2.52 -4.23
N MET A 363 -20.56 -2.48 -5.15
CA MET A 363 -19.20 -2.04 -4.83
C MET A 363 -19.15 -0.54 -4.55
N VAL A 364 -19.88 0.25 -5.34
CA VAL A 364 -19.99 1.70 -5.14
C VAL A 364 -20.71 1.99 -3.83
N GLU A 365 -21.83 1.34 -3.55
CA GLU A 365 -22.56 1.47 -2.28
C GLU A 365 -21.66 1.16 -1.09
N GLN A 366 -20.98 0.01 -1.11
CA GLN A 366 -20.14 -0.43 0.01
C GLN A 366 -18.93 0.49 0.25
N LYS A 367 -18.33 1.07 -0.80
CA LYS A 367 -17.10 1.87 -0.66
C LYS A 367 -17.33 3.37 -0.54
N VAL A 368 -18.31 3.91 -1.27
CA VAL A 368 -18.49 5.36 -1.40
C VAL A 368 -19.47 5.92 -0.38
N LEU A 369 -20.52 5.19 0.00
CA LEU A 369 -21.46 5.66 1.02
C LEU A 369 -20.78 5.96 2.37
N PRO A 370 -19.86 5.13 2.90
CA PRO A 370 -19.11 5.46 4.11
C PRO A 370 -18.34 6.79 4.01
N LEU A 371 -17.78 7.11 2.84
CA LEU A 371 -17.15 8.40 2.60
C LEU A 371 -18.18 9.52 2.68
N LEU A 372 -19.31 9.40 1.97
CA LEU A 372 -20.36 10.43 1.98
C LEU A 372 -20.84 10.71 3.42
N TRP A 373 -21.13 9.66 4.19
CA TRP A 373 -21.58 9.79 5.58
C TRP A 373 -20.54 10.47 6.45
N HIS A 374 -19.26 10.13 6.28
CA HIS A 374 -18.18 10.81 6.99
C HIS A 374 -18.09 12.31 6.63
N LEU A 375 -18.19 12.65 5.34
CA LEU A 375 -18.12 14.05 4.88
C LEU A 375 -19.31 14.88 5.42
N LEU A 376 -20.50 14.29 5.44
CA LEU A 376 -21.69 14.93 6.00
C LEU A 376 -21.61 15.07 7.52
N GLY A 377 -21.17 14.02 8.22
CA GLY A 377 -21.08 14.03 9.69
C GLY A 377 -19.99 14.97 10.24
N THR A 378 -18.93 15.23 9.47
CA THR A 378 -17.85 16.16 9.87
C THR A 378 -18.14 17.62 9.53
N SER A 379 -19.10 17.88 8.65
CA SER A 379 -19.44 19.24 8.17
C SER A 379 -20.16 20.10 9.21
N THR A 380 -20.77 19.50 10.23
CA THR A 380 -21.60 20.20 11.23
C THR A 380 -20.81 20.86 12.37
N HIS A 381 -19.51 20.56 12.52
CA HIS A 381 -18.68 21.09 13.61
C HIS A 381 -17.76 22.25 13.21
N SER A 382 -17.70 22.61 11.93
CA SER A 382 -16.85 23.72 11.47
C SER A 382 -17.64 25.02 11.40
N GLY A 383 -18.16 25.46 12.55
CA GLY A 383 -18.56 26.86 12.73
C GLY A 383 -17.34 27.76 12.60
N SER A 384 -17.45 28.83 11.80
CA SER A 384 -16.44 29.88 11.66
C SER A 384 -15.12 29.47 10.98
N ILE A 385 -15.01 29.74 9.67
CA ILE A 385 -14.00 30.61 9.03
C ILE A 385 -14.38 30.69 7.54
N HIS A 386 -14.70 31.90 7.09
CA HIS A 386 -15.17 32.21 5.75
C HIS A 386 -14.18 31.71 4.67
N GLY A 387 -14.69 30.95 3.69
CA GLY A 387 -14.01 30.63 2.43
C GLY A 387 -13.58 29.17 2.21
N ARG A 388 -13.00 28.48 3.21
CA ARG A 388 -12.42 27.13 3.01
C ARG A 388 -13.41 25.96 3.19
N SER A 389 -14.38 26.11 4.09
CA SER A 389 -15.43 25.09 4.30
C SER A 389 -16.40 24.99 3.10
N GLY A 390 -16.62 26.11 2.40
CA GLY A 390 -17.53 26.17 1.24
C GLY A 390 -17.08 25.28 0.08
N SER A 391 -15.79 25.22 -0.20
CA SER A 391 -15.31 24.48 -1.38
C SER A 391 -15.31 22.95 -1.17
N VAL A 392 -15.08 22.46 0.06
CA VAL A 392 -15.29 21.04 0.39
C VAL A 392 -16.77 20.69 0.34
N ARG A 393 -17.65 21.57 0.83
CA ARG A 393 -19.12 21.39 0.73
C ARG A 393 -19.56 21.27 -0.73
N THR A 394 -19.02 22.09 -1.64
CA THR A 394 -19.30 21.99 -3.08
C THR A 394 -18.83 20.67 -3.68
N ALA A 395 -17.64 20.19 -3.34
CA ALA A 395 -17.17 18.88 -3.79
C ALA A 395 -18.06 17.74 -3.26
N THR A 396 -18.45 17.80 -1.97
CA THR A 396 -19.39 16.85 -1.38
C THR A 396 -20.77 16.90 -2.05
N ALA A 397 -21.24 18.09 -2.44
CA ALA A 397 -22.49 18.25 -3.19
C ALA A 397 -22.40 17.57 -4.57
N LYS A 398 -21.27 17.72 -5.29
CA LYS A 398 -21.04 17.00 -6.56
C LYS A 398 -21.04 15.48 -6.38
N LEU A 399 -20.42 14.97 -5.31
CA LEU A 399 -20.45 13.54 -4.98
C LEU A 399 -21.87 13.06 -4.66
N CYS A 400 -22.60 13.82 -3.84
CA CYS A 400 -23.99 13.55 -3.51
C CYS A 400 -24.87 13.52 -4.77
N GLN A 401 -24.67 14.47 -5.69
CA GLN A 401 -25.40 14.52 -6.95
C GLN A 401 -25.09 13.32 -7.85
N ALA A 402 -23.81 12.92 -7.93
CA ALA A 402 -23.42 11.73 -8.69
C ALA A 402 -24.10 10.46 -8.14
N LEU A 403 -24.13 10.31 -6.81
CA LEU A 403 -24.81 9.19 -6.14
C LEU A 403 -26.33 9.26 -6.35
N LEU A 404 -26.96 10.42 -6.17
CA LEU A 404 -28.40 10.58 -6.38
C LEU A 404 -28.81 10.25 -7.81
N THR A 405 -28.02 10.68 -8.79
CA THR A 405 -28.27 10.40 -10.23
C THR A 405 -28.22 8.90 -10.52
N GLN A 406 -27.32 8.16 -9.87
CA GLN A 406 -27.11 6.74 -10.12
C GLN A 406 -28.02 5.83 -9.28
N MET A 407 -28.26 6.20 -8.02
CA MET A 407 -28.97 5.39 -7.02
C MET A 407 -30.46 5.74 -6.92
N GLY A 408 -30.87 6.95 -7.32
CA GLY A 408 -32.23 7.42 -7.14
C GLY A 408 -32.66 7.43 -5.66
N SER A 409 -33.84 6.88 -5.38
CA SER A 409 -34.44 6.85 -4.04
C SER A 409 -33.66 5.99 -3.04
N SER A 410 -32.90 5.00 -3.50
CA SER A 410 -32.12 4.11 -2.62
C SER A 410 -31.10 4.87 -1.76
N LEU A 411 -30.61 6.03 -2.23
CA LEU A 411 -29.73 6.88 -1.41
C LEU A 411 -30.43 7.34 -0.11
N ASN A 412 -31.73 7.65 -0.17
CA ASN A 412 -32.50 8.05 1.00
C ASN A 412 -32.76 6.87 1.94
N GLU A 413 -32.95 5.67 1.40
CA GLU A 413 -33.10 4.43 2.18
C GLU A 413 -31.85 4.13 2.99
N PHE A 414 -30.66 4.21 2.37
CA PHE A 414 -29.39 4.07 3.08
C PHE A 414 -29.13 5.20 4.10
N ALA A 415 -29.61 6.42 3.82
CA ALA A 415 -29.48 7.53 4.74
C ALA A 415 -30.36 7.37 6.00
N ALA A 416 -31.50 6.69 5.90
CA ALA A 416 -32.40 6.46 7.03
C ALA A 416 -31.75 5.67 8.18
N SER A 417 -30.74 4.83 7.88
CA SER A 417 -29.97 4.09 8.89
C SER A 417 -28.81 4.88 9.49
N GLN A 418 -28.57 6.12 9.06
CA GLN A 418 -27.46 6.96 9.53
C GLN A 418 -27.88 7.87 10.69
N PRO A 419 -26.93 8.37 11.50
CA PRO A 419 -27.21 9.34 12.56
C PRO A 419 -27.91 10.62 12.07
N THR A 420 -28.69 11.25 12.96
CA THR A 420 -29.55 12.41 12.61
C THR A 420 -28.79 13.61 12.06
N ASN A 421 -27.54 13.84 12.48
CA ASN A 421 -26.69 14.90 11.93
C ASN A 421 -26.32 14.64 10.46
N VAL A 422 -26.06 13.39 10.08
CA VAL A 422 -25.77 12.99 8.69
C VAL A 422 -27.00 13.17 7.83
N GLN A 423 -28.17 12.74 8.31
CA GLN A 423 -29.45 12.92 7.61
C GLN A 423 -29.78 14.39 7.35
N LYS A 424 -29.59 15.27 8.36
CA LYS A 424 -29.76 16.72 8.22
C LYS A 424 -28.82 17.28 7.15
N GLY A 425 -27.54 16.91 7.18
CA GLY A 425 -26.55 17.34 6.19
C GLY A 425 -26.92 16.91 4.77
N LEU A 426 -27.41 15.68 4.59
CA LEU A 426 -27.90 15.21 3.29
C LEU A 426 -29.08 16.04 2.79
N ASN A 427 -30.09 16.25 3.63
CA ASN A 427 -31.28 17.04 3.28
C ASN A 427 -30.94 18.48 2.90
N GLU A 428 -29.96 19.09 3.58
CA GLU A 428 -29.47 20.43 3.22
C GLU A 428 -28.80 20.44 1.84
N LEU A 429 -27.95 19.46 1.52
CA LEU A 429 -27.33 19.37 0.20
C LEU A 429 -28.35 19.12 -0.91
N LEU A 430 -29.33 18.25 -0.67
CA LEU A 430 -30.40 17.99 -1.65
C LEU A 430 -31.23 19.24 -1.97
N LYS A 431 -31.41 20.16 -1.01
CA LYS A 431 -32.05 21.46 -1.26
C LYS A 431 -31.22 22.39 -2.13
N THR A 432 -29.89 22.27 -2.11
CA THR A 432 -28.98 23.10 -2.94
C THR A 432 -28.76 22.57 -4.36
N ILE A 433 -29.19 21.34 -4.60
CA ILE A 433 -29.00 20.60 -5.86
C ILE A 433 -30.23 20.73 -6.78
N LYS A 434 -31.40 20.99 -6.20
CA LYS A 434 -32.62 21.39 -6.91
C LYS A 434 -32.52 22.85 -7.33
#